data_AF-A0AAV0Z342-F1
#
_entry.id   AF-A0AAV0Z342-F1
#
_cell.length_a   1.000
_cell.length_b   1.000
_cell.length_c   1.000
_cell.angle_alpha   90.00
_cell.angle_beta   90.00
_cell.angle_gamma   90.00
#
_symmetry.space_group_name_H-M   'P 1'
#
loop_
_entity.id
_entity.type
_entity.pdbx_description
1 polymer ?
#
loop_
_entity_poly.entity_id
_entity_poly.type
_entity_poly.pdbx_seq_one_letter_code
_entity_poly.pdbx_strand_id
1 'polypeptide(L)'
;MDDKIDTAEKKVLVDIVKLVQKKDMKGKLGGWKEFLKNHDKKFGAGLSDPSKRSHEVLAEFLKTFSTDEDLKFFDNIMQRHSNQYTLERPKDRSHDSPEQVSESKMSKLLIHKIPTTVNSETLHEIVPGDFTIEQKPARRDHRDKYSVLAIFKSQREALEAYENVQGSQEKDSNGLQQKLVTCRLSTGIDVSVYVRKMGIDNHHKKLPSKRDLPEEDKTLDTFKNKKLKMDPEVEKDDALKALRMKHEIEKKVHLKEIEALNQRLKERELEQLNEIEALNQRLKENELEIESMKEQLLNQRSKESELEIESIKEQLRKKDFEINNLHRMVDNIKKRQKPRK
;
A
#
# COMPACT_ATOMS: atom_id res chain seq x y z
N MET A 1 -25.06 14.83 -5.75
CA MET A 1 -24.88 13.74 -4.77
C MET A 1 -25.90 12.64 -5.03
N ASP A 2 -27.16 13.00 -5.29
CA ASP A 2 -28.26 12.07 -5.55
C ASP A 2 -27.94 11.04 -6.64
N ASP A 3 -27.39 11.46 -7.79
CA ASP A 3 -26.96 10.52 -8.85
C ASP A 3 -25.91 9.50 -8.38
N LYS A 4 -25.00 9.92 -7.50
CA LYS A 4 -23.98 9.03 -6.91
C LYS A 4 -24.62 8.03 -5.94
N ILE A 5 -25.65 8.46 -5.19
CA ILE A 5 -26.40 7.59 -4.28
C ILE A 5 -27.19 6.55 -5.08
N ASP A 6 -27.82 6.95 -6.19
CA ASP A 6 -28.60 6.05 -7.04
C ASP A 6 -27.75 5.01 -7.77
N THR A 7 -26.53 5.40 -8.18
CA THR A 7 -25.61 4.50 -8.89
C THR A 7 -24.72 3.66 -7.98
N ALA A 8 -24.63 3.98 -6.68
CA ALA A 8 -23.79 3.25 -5.74
C ALA A 8 -24.30 1.83 -5.47
N GLU A 9 -23.37 0.90 -5.26
CA GLU A 9 -23.73 -0.48 -4.91
C GLU A 9 -24.50 -0.55 -3.59
N LYS A 10 -25.48 -1.47 -3.51
CA LYS A 10 -26.31 -1.67 -2.31
C LYS A 10 -25.47 -1.83 -1.03
N LYS A 11 -24.35 -2.55 -1.09
CA LYS A 11 -23.46 -2.75 0.07
C LYS A 11 -22.89 -1.43 0.60
N VAL A 12 -22.50 -0.53 -0.29
CA VAL A 12 -22.00 0.81 0.06
C VAL A 12 -23.09 1.62 0.74
N LEU A 13 -24.31 1.61 0.20
CA LEU A 13 -25.45 2.29 0.82
C LEU A 13 -25.76 1.74 2.21
N VAL A 14 -25.73 0.41 2.40
CA VAL A 14 -25.92 -0.25 3.70
C VAL A 14 -24.88 0.23 4.71
N ASP A 15 -23.61 0.31 4.32
CA ASP A 15 -22.53 0.72 5.22
C ASP A 15 -22.63 2.21 5.59
N ILE A 16 -23.01 3.07 4.64
CA ILE A 16 -23.29 4.48 4.91
C ILE A 16 -24.42 4.60 5.94
N VAL A 17 -25.55 3.92 5.73
CA VAL A 17 -26.70 3.99 6.66
C VAL A 17 -26.33 3.46 8.05
N LYS A 18 -25.55 2.39 8.16
CA LYS A 18 -25.04 1.90 9.45
C LYS A 18 -24.18 2.94 10.17
N LEU A 19 -23.33 3.67 9.43
CA LEU A 19 -22.48 4.71 10.00
C LEU A 19 -23.29 5.95 10.42
N VAL A 20 -24.30 6.33 9.64
CA VAL A 20 -25.29 7.36 9.98
C VAL A 20 -26.01 7.02 11.28
N GLN A 21 -26.49 5.78 11.41
CA GLN A 21 -27.10 5.30 12.66
C GLN A 21 -26.14 5.35 13.85
N LYS A 22 -24.88 4.94 13.65
CA LYS A 22 -23.85 4.95 14.70
C LYS A 22 -23.52 6.37 15.18
N LYS A 23 -23.61 7.35 14.28
CA LYS A 23 -23.36 8.77 14.57
C LYS A 23 -24.61 9.54 14.99
N ASP A 24 -25.76 8.89 15.10
CA ASP A 24 -27.07 9.49 15.37
C ASP A 24 -27.41 10.69 14.43
N MET A 25 -26.97 10.58 13.18
CA MET A 25 -27.21 11.60 12.15
C MET A 25 -28.66 11.52 11.65
N LYS A 26 -29.26 12.69 11.39
CA LYS A 26 -30.68 12.82 11.01
C LYS A 26 -30.84 13.70 9.79
N GLY A 27 -31.61 13.21 8.81
CA GLY A 27 -31.98 13.98 7.64
C GLY A 27 -33.28 14.74 7.86
N LYS A 28 -33.83 15.32 6.79
CA LYS A 28 -35.12 16.04 6.80
C LYS A 28 -36.29 15.19 7.28
N LEU A 29 -36.21 13.88 7.12
CA LEU A 29 -37.23 12.91 7.54
C LEU A 29 -36.83 12.16 8.83
N GLY A 30 -35.91 12.74 9.60
CA GLY A 30 -35.45 12.20 10.88
C GLY A 30 -34.34 11.17 10.75
N GLY A 31 -34.13 10.42 11.83
CA GLY A 31 -33.17 9.31 11.85
C GLY A 31 -33.72 8.09 11.10
N TRP A 32 -32.85 7.11 10.80
CA TRP A 32 -33.22 5.91 10.04
C TRP A 32 -34.48 5.19 10.56
N LYS A 33 -34.64 5.09 11.88
CA LYS A 33 -35.81 4.47 12.50
C LYS A 33 -37.09 5.28 12.32
N GLU A 34 -36.99 6.61 12.30
CA GLU A 34 -38.12 7.52 12.12
C GLU A 34 -38.55 7.53 10.65
N PHE A 35 -37.58 7.57 9.73
CA PHE A 35 -37.81 7.45 8.30
C PHE A 35 -38.58 6.15 7.95
N LEU A 36 -38.13 5.00 8.45
CA LEU A 36 -38.76 3.72 8.15
C LEU A 36 -40.22 3.61 8.64
N LYS A 37 -40.60 4.30 9.73
CA LYS A 37 -42.00 4.29 10.21
C LYS A 37 -42.98 4.82 9.17
N ASN A 38 -42.54 5.78 8.34
CA ASN A 38 -43.38 6.44 7.35
C ASN A 38 -43.16 5.89 5.93
N HIS A 39 -41.98 5.31 5.64
CA HIS A 39 -41.58 4.88 4.30
C HIS A 39 -41.52 3.36 4.06
N ASP A 40 -41.46 2.52 5.11
CA ASP A 40 -41.43 1.05 4.95
C ASP A 40 -42.24 0.34 6.05
N LYS A 41 -43.47 -0.08 5.71
CA LYS A 41 -44.43 -0.72 6.63
C LYS A 41 -44.12 -2.19 6.95
N LYS A 42 -42.90 -2.70 6.70
CA LYS A 42 -42.53 -4.09 7.04
C LYS A 42 -42.26 -4.29 8.53
N PHE A 43 -43.00 -5.20 9.17
CA PHE A 43 -42.95 -5.51 10.61
C PHE A 43 -42.04 -6.71 10.96
N GLY A 44 -41.29 -6.65 12.08
CA GLY A 44 -40.53 -7.79 12.64
C GLY A 44 -39.18 -7.43 13.31
N ALA A 45 -38.55 -8.36 14.03
CA ALA A 45 -37.37 -8.17 14.91
C ALA A 45 -36.05 -7.71 14.22
N GLY A 46 -36.08 -7.37 12.92
CA GLY A 46 -34.96 -6.80 12.15
C GLY A 46 -35.21 -5.39 11.63
N LEU A 47 -36.19 -4.68 12.20
CA LEU A 47 -36.80 -3.45 11.68
C LEU A 47 -35.82 -2.33 11.32
N SER A 48 -34.65 -2.25 11.94
CA SER A 48 -33.70 -1.14 11.74
C SER A 48 -32.43 -1.55 11.01
N ASP A 49 -32.32 -2.80 10.56
CA ASP A 49 -31.12 -3.28 9.86
C ASP A 49 -31.13 -2.80 8.39
N PRO A 50 -30.17 -1.94 7.98
CA PRO A 50 -30.11 -1.45 6.61
C PRO A 50 -29.85 -2.57 5.59
N SER A 51 -29.19 -3.66 5.99
CA SER A 51 -28.88 -4.77 5.06
C SER A 51 -30.13 -5.49 4.56
N LYS A 52 -31.24 -5.41 5.32
CA LYS A 52 -32.53 -6.03 5.00
C LYS A 52 -33.44 -5.16 4.14
N ARG A 53 -33.03 -3.94 3.79
CA ARG A 53 -33.83 -3.00 2.98
C ARG A 53 -33.45 -3.06 1.49
N SER A 54 -34.34 -2.58 0.62
CA SER A 54 -34.05 -2.45 -0.81
C SER A 54 -33.05 -1.32 -1.04
N HIS A 55 -32.37 -1.36 -2.18
CA HIS A 55 -31.46 -0.29 -2.60
C HIS A 55 -32.20 1.07 -2.65
N GLU A 56 -33.40 1.09 -3.23
CA GLU A 56 -34.25 2.28 -3.33
C GLU A 56 -34.57 2.90 -1.97
N VAL A 57 -34.99 2.12 -0.97
CA VAL A 57 -35.30 2.65 0.38
C VAL A 57 -34.05 3.21 1.07
N LEU A 58 -32.88 2.62 0.83
CA LEU A 58 -31.61 3.13 1.36
C LEU A 58 -31.23 4.46 0.67
N ALA A 59 -31.40 4.53 -0.65
CA ALA A 59 -31.12 5.72 -1.44
C ALA A 59 -32.05 6.88 -1.07
N GLU A 60 -33.36 6.63 -0.97
CA GLU A 60 -34.35 7.62 -0.55
C GLU A 60 -34.01 8.21 0.81
N PHE A 61 -33.65 7.38 1.79
CA PHE A 61 -33.25 7.86 3.11
C PHE A 61 -32.01 8.77 3.05
N LEU A 62 -30.98 8.36 2.31
CA LEU A 62 -29.74 9.15 2.20
C LEU A 62 -29.96 10.49 1.47
N LYS A 63 -30.91 10.54 0.52
CA LYS A 63 -31.34 11.78 -0.14
C LYS A 63 -32.07 12.75 0.79
N THR A 64 -32.51 12.31 1.98
CA THR A 64 -33.12 13.23 2.96
C THR A 64 -32.11 14.17 3.61
N PHE A 65 -30.82 13.88 3.49
CA PHE A 65 -29.75 14.75 3.96
C PHE A 65 -29.43 15.80 2.90
N SER A 66 -29.25 17.05 3.31
CA SER A 66 -29.00 18.15 2.37
C SER A 66 -27.91 19.11 2.85
N THR A 67 -27.29 18.86 4.00
CA THR A 67 -26.19 19.70 4.50
C THR A 67 -24.88 19.29 3.84
N ASP A 68 -24.01 20.26 3.56
CA ASP A 68 -22.72 20.01 2.91
C ASP A 68 -21.82 19.05 3.73
N GLU A 69 -21.92 19.10 5.06
CA GLU A 69 -21.19 18.20 5.97
C GLU A 69 -21.63 16.74 5.84
N ASP A 70 -22.94 16.49 5.76
CA ASP A 70 -23.49 15.15 5.57
C ASP A 70 -23.11 14.58 4.20
N LEU A 71 -23.21 15.41 3.15
CA LEU A 71 -22.88 15.02 1.78
C LEU A 71 -21.38 14.70 1.64
N LYS A 72 -20.50 15.53 2.22
CA LYS A 72 -19.05 15.25 2.30
C LYS A 72 -18.76 13.95 3.05
N PHE A 73 -19.48 13.68 4.14
CA PHE A 73 -19.33 12.44 4.87
C PHE A 73 -19.69 11.21 4.02
N PHE A 74 -20.77 11.27 3.24
CA PHE A 74 -21.15 10.20 2.33
C PHE A 74 -20.15 10.02 1.19
N ASP A 75 -19.72 11.12 0.57
CA ASP A 75 -18.72 11.10 -0.50
C ASP A 75 -17.41 10.43 -0.03
N ASN A 76 -16.95 10.71 1.18
CA ASN A 76 -15.75 10.07 1.76
C ASN A 76 -15.92 8.54 1.91
N ILE A 77 -17.10 8.08 2.30
CA ILE A 77 -17.38 6.64 2.44
C ILE A 77 -17.47 5.98 1.07
N MET A 78 -18.16 6.61 0.12
CA MET A 78 -18.27 6.11 -1.26
C MET A 78 -16.89 6.04 -1.93
N GLN A 79 -16.04 7.05 -1.74
CA GLN A 79 -14.65 7.03 -2.22
C GLN A 79 -13.86 5.88 -1.60
N ARG A 80 -13.99 5.64 -0.29
CA ARG A 80 -13.33 4.52 0.37
C ARG A 80 -13.76 3.17 -0.22
N HIS A 81 -15.05 2.99 -0.50
CA HIS A 81 -15.55 1.76 -1.13
C HIS A 81 -15.14 1.64 -2.59
N SER A 82 -15.08 2.75 -3.34
CA SER A 82 -14.54 2.77 -4.71
C SER A 82 -13.07 2.36 -4.73
N ASN A 83 -12.27 2.87 -3.79
CA ASN A 83 -10.87 2.49 -3.57
C ASN A 83 -10.72 1.04 -3.12
N GLN A 84 -11.71 0.49 -2.41
CA GLN A 84 -11.74 -0.92 -2.00
C GLN A 84 -12.15 -1.84 -3.17
N TYR A 85 -13.07 -1.40 -4.04
CA TYR A 85 -13.49 -2.16 -5.23
C TYR A 85 -12.43 -2.20 -6.33
N THR A 86 -11.58 -1.17 -6.42
CA THR A 86 -10.37 -1.19 -7.27
C THR A 86 -9.33 -2.22 -6.81
N LEU A 87 -9.38 -2.66 -5.54
CA LEU A 87 -8.57 -3.76 -5.01
C LEU A 87 -9.25 -5.14 -5.16
N GLU A 88 -10.59 -5.19 -5.23
CA GLU A 88 -11.39 -6.44 -5.24
C GLU A 88 -11.86 -6.90 -6.63
N ARG A 89 -11.71 -6.10 -7.70
CA ARG A 89 -11.84 -6.65 -9.06
C ARG A 89 -10.75 -7.71 -9.25
N PRO A 90 -11.09 -8.95 -9.65
CA PRO A 90 -10.10 -9.83 -10.23
C PRO A 90 -9.60 -9.13 -11.49
N LYS A 91 -8.39 -8.56 -11.41
CA LYS A 91 -7.66 -8.14 -12.59
C LYS A 91 -7.68 -9.32 -13.55
N ASP A 92 -8.30 -9.08 -14.70
CA ASP A 92 -8.15 -9.96 -15.84
C ASP A 92 -6.65 -10.22 -16.03
N ARG A 93 -6.33 -11.51 -16.15
CA ARG A 93 -4.97 -12.03 -16.02
C ARG A 93 -4.21 -11.76 -17.30
N SER A 94 -3.78 -10.51 -17.52
CA SER A 94 -2.87 -10.17 -18.60
C SER A 94 -2.19 -8.82 -18.38
N HIS A 95 -1.52 -8.63 -17.25
CA HIS A 95 -0.24 -7.90 -17.20
C HIS A 95 0.34 -7.94 -15.80
N ASP A 96 1.60 -8.37 -15.71
CA ASP A 96 2.47 -8.33 -14.55
C ASP A 96 2.57 -6.93 -13.94
N SER A 97 2.27 -6.81 -12.64
CA SER A 97 3.13 -6.10 -11.66
C SER A 97 2.74 -6.55 -10.24
N PRO A 98 3.67 -6.94 -9.36
CA PRO A 98 3.37 -7.20 -7.96
C PRO A 98 2.86 -5.92 -7.29
N GLU A 99 1.90 -6.07 -6.37
CA GLU A 99 1.47 -5.01 -5.46
C GLU A 99 2.69 -4.32 -4.86
N GLN A 100 2.97 -3.11 -5.35
CA GLN A 100 3.94 -2.20 -4.73
C GLN A 100 3.32 -1.73 -3.41
N VAL A 101 3.43 -2.57 -2.38
CA VAL A 101 3.41 -2.10 -1.00
C VAL A 101 4.42 -0.97 -0.98
N SER A 102 3.97 0.25 -0.66
CA SER A 102 4.85 1.42 -0.65
C SER A 102 6.11 1.06 0.13
N GLU A 103 7.27 1.27 -0.48
CA GLU A 103 8.59 0.96 0.08
C GLU A 103 8.70 1.43 1.55
N SER A 104 8.03 2.55 1.86
CA SER A 104 7.84 3.15 3.18
C SER A 104 7.22 2.27 4.26
N LYS A 105 6.46 1.23 3.92
CA LYS A 105 5.90 0.27 4.89
C LYS A 105 6.81 -0.95 5.04
N MET A 106 7.51 -1.32 3.97
CA MET A 106 8.46 -2.44 3.97
C MET A 106 9.78 -2.07 4.66
N SER A 107 10.12 -0.79 4.74
CA SER A 107 11.24 -0.26 5.54
C SER A 107 10.94 -0.11 7.04
N LYS A 108 9.84 -0.68 7.55
CA LYS A 108 9.45 -0.58 8.96
C LYS A 108 9.42 -1.92 9.68
N LEU A 109 9.89 -1.94 10.92
CA LEU A 109 9.67 -3.02 11.89
C LEU A 109 8.74 -2.54 13.00
N LEU A 110 7.84 -3.41 13.47
CA LEU A 110 7.01 -3.16 14.63
C LEU A 110 7.66 -3.78 15.86
N ILE A 111 7.93 -2.95 16.87
CA ILE A 111 8.34 -3.40 18.20
C ILE A 111 7.16 -3.21 19.14
N HIS A 112 6.66 -4.28 19.76
CA HIS A 112 5.43 -4.24 20.55
C HIS A 112 5.55 -4.97 21.90
N LYS A 113 4.59 -4.65 22.79
CA LYS A 113 4.56 -5.05 24.20
C LYS A 113 5.77 -4.56 25.01
N ILE A 114 6.27 -3.38 24.68
CA ILE A 114 7.42 -2.77 25.34
C ILE A 114 6.97 -2.21 26.69
N PRO A 115 7.54 -2.61 27.83
CA PRO A 115 7.23 -1.99 29.11
C PRO A 115 7.64 -0.52 29.12
N THR A 116 6.84 0.34 29.76
CA THR A 116 7.12 1.78 29.91
C THR A 116 8.43 2.12 30.62
N THR A 117 9.07 1.16 31.28
CA THR A 117 10.40 1.28 31.87
C THR A 117 11.54 1.24 30.86
N VAL A 118 11.27 0.76 29.63
CA VAL A 118 12.25 0.69 28.55
C VAL A 118 12.26 2.02 27.80
N ASN A 119 13.44 2.56 27.52
CA ASN A 119 13.62 3.81 26.77
C ASN A 119 14.04 3.53 25.32
N SER A 120 14.22 4.58 24.51
CA SER A 120 14.68 4.46 23.12
C SER A 120 16.09 3.89 22.99
N GLU A 121 17.00 4.17 23.93
CA GLU A 121 18.38 3.69 23.90
C GLU A 121 18.43 2.16 23.96
N THR A 122 17.66 1.56 24.88
CA THR A 122 17.54 0.10 24.96
C THR A 122 16.94 -0.51 23.69
N LEU A 123 16.06 0.21 22.98
CA LEU A 123 15.52 -0.29 21.71
C LEU A 123 16.59 -0.35 20.60
N HIS A 124 17.57 0.56 20.61
CA HIS A 124 18.73 0.53 19.72
C HIS A 124 19.73 -0.59 20.05
N GLU A 125 19.74 -1.09 21.29
CA GLU A 125 20.49 -2.30 21.65
C GLU A 125 19.80 -3.58 21.17
N ILE A 126 18.47 -3.59 21.16
CA ILE A 126 17.66 -4.76 20.78
C ILE A 126 17.62 -4.98 19.27
N VAL A 127 17.44 -3.90 18.51
CA VAL A 127 17.37 -3.95 17.05
C VAL A 127 18.64 -3.34 16.48
N PRO A 128 19.49 -4.13 15.79
CA PRO A 128 20.70 -3.58 15.18
C PRO A 128 20.34 -2.69 13.99
N GLY A 129 21.15 -1.65 13.76
CA GLY A 129 21.03 -0.76 12.61
C GLY A 129 20.65 0.67 12.96
N ASP A 130 20.69 1.53 11.94
CA ASP A 130 20.32 2.94 12.04
C ASP A 130 18.83 3.10 11.67
N PHE A 131 18.01 3.49 12.65
CA PHE A 131 16.57 3.67 12.46
C PHE A 131 16.02 4.81 13.31
N THR A 132 14.88 5.34 12.89
CA THR A 132 14.12 6.31 13.69
C THR A 132 12.92 5.65 14.35
N ILE A 133 12.51 6.15 15.52
CA ILE A 133 11.43 5.58 16.33
C ILE A 133 10.18 6.45 16.21
N GLU A 134 9.09 5.87 15.71
CA GLU A 134 7.76 6.48 15.67
C GLU A 134 6.87 5.79 16.72
N GLN A 135 6.45 6.52 17.76
CA GLN A 135 5.57 5.96 18.79
C GLN A 135 4.15 5.75 18.26
N LYS A 136 3.58 4.57 18.54
CA LYS A 136 2.19 4.28 18.19
C LYS A 136 1.27 4.73 19.32
N PRO A 137 0.09 5.32 19.03
CA PRO A 137 -0.85 5.72 20.07
C PRO A 137 -1.23 4.53 20.95
N ALA A 138 -1.18 4.75 22.27
CA ALA A 138 -1.52 3.73 23.26
C ALA A 138 -2.96 3.26 23.07
N ARG A 139 -3.17 1.94 23.10
CA ARG A 139 -4.52 1.38 23.18
C ARG A 139 -4.95 1.39 24.64
N ARG A 140 -6.24 1.64 24.89
CA ARG A 140 -6.84 1.84 26.24
C ARG A 140 -6.61 0.69 27.22
N ASP A 141 -6.09 -0.43 26.75
CA ASP A 141 -6.07 -1.72 27.44
C ASP A 141 -4.66 -2.09 27.95
N HIS A 142 -3.62 -1.31 27.61
CA HIS A 142 -2.21 -1.60 27.94
C HIS A 142 -1.55 -0.38 28.60
N ARG A 143 -1.98 -0.05 29.83
CA ARG A 143 -1.54 1.16 30.55
C ARG A 143 -0.04 1.16 30.86
N ASP A 144 0.58 -0.02 30.92
CA ASP A 144 1.98 -0.25 31.30
C ASP A 144 2.90 -0.57 30.11
N LYS A 145 2.34 -0.72 28.89
CA LYS A 145 3.09 -1.14 27.70
C LYS A 145 2.79 -0.27 26.49
N TYR A 146 3.81 -0.01 25.69
CA TYR A 146 3.70 0.75 24.45
C TYR A 146 4.21 -0.06 23.25
N SER A 147 3.99 0.49 22.05
CA SER A 147 4.49 -0.07 20.80
C SER A 147 5.10 1.05 19.97
N VAL A 148 6.14 0.73 19.21
CA VAL A 148 6.79 1.68 18.31
C VAL A 148 7.02 1.06 16.94
N LEU A 149 7.19 1.93 15.95
CA LEU A 149 7.68 1.56 14.64
C LEU A 149 9.13 2.01 14.53
N ALA A 150 10.02 1.07 14.22
CA ALA A 150 11.39 1.35 13.81
C ALA A 150 11.40 1.56 12.30
N ILE A 151 11.82 2.74 11.85
CA ILE A 151 11.81 3.16 10.44
C ILE A 151 13.24 3.23 9.93
N PHE A 152 13.55 2.38 8.96
CA PHE A 152 14.85 2.29 8.30
C PHE A 152 14.86 3.08 6.99
N LYS A 153 16.05 3.35 6.45
CA LYS A 153 16.18 4.10 5.19
C LYS A 153 15.70 3.29 4.00
N SER A 154 15.81 1.96 4.08
CA SER A 154 15.36 1.05 3.03
C SER A 154 14.72 -0.23 3.59
N GLN A 155 13.95 -0.91 2.74
CA GLN A 155 13.44 -2.25 3.06
C GLN A 155 14.57 -3.25 3.34
N ARG A 156 15.67 -3.17 2.58
CA ARG A 156 16.81 -4.08 2.74
C ARG A 156 17.42 -3.96 4.13
N GLU A 157 17.63 -2.73 4.61
CA GLU A 157 18.11 -2.48 5.98
C GLU A 157 17.15 -3.01 7.03
N ALA A 158 15.83 -2.81 6.86
CA ALA A 158 14.84 -3.33 7.81
C ALA A 158 14.83 -4.87 7.87
N LEU A 159 14.99 -5.53 6.72
CA LEU A 159 15.05 -6.99 6.65
C LEU A 159 16.34 -7.52 7.28
N GLU A 160 17.49 -6.93 6.94
CA GLU A 160 18.79 -7.28 7.51
C GLU A 160 18.80 -7.08 9.03
N ALA A 161 18.29 -5.95 9.51
CA ALA A 161 18.12 -5.68 10.93
C ALA A 161 17.27 -6.77 11.60
N TYR A 162 16.11 -7.12 11.02
CA TYR A 162 15.26 -8.18 11.56
C TYR A 162 15.96 -9.54 11.63
N GLU A 163 16.68 -9.94 10.58
CA GLU A 163 17.39 -11.23 10.57
C GLU A 163 18.48 -11.28 11.65
N ASN A 164 19.15 -10.15 11.90
CA ASN A 164 20.21 -10.01 12.90
C ASN A 164 19.70 -9.80 14.34
N VAL A 165 18.40 -9.54 14.55
CA VAL A 165 17.81 -9.50 15.91
C VAL A 165 18.01 -10.85 16.58
N GLN A 166 18.66 -10.83 17.75
CA GLN A 166 18.89 -12.00 18.60
C GLN A 166 17.66 -12.29 19.45
N GLY A 167 16.88 -13.30 19.09
CA GLY A 167 15.66 -13.67 19.82
C GLY A 167 15.06 -14.97 19.32
N SER A 168 14.14 -15.56 20.11
CA SER A 168 13.42 -16.77 19.71
C SER A 168 12.36 -16.44 18.68
N GLN A 169 12.32 -17.22 17.59
CA GLN A 169 11.30 -17.07 16.55
C GLN A 169 9.97 -17.66 17.02
N GLU A 170 8.92 -16.84 17.04
CA GLU A 170 7.58 -17.17 17.47
C GLU A 170 6.54 -16.75 16.42
N LYS A 171 5.29 -17.16 16.64
CA LYS A 171 4.14 -16.70 15.86
C LYS A 171 3.14 -16.00 16.76
N ASP A 172 2.54 -14.93 16.30
CA ASP A 172 1.46 -14.26 17.02
C ASP A 172 0.13 -15.03 16.92
N SER A 173 -0.91 -14.55 17.59
CA SER A 173 -2.26 -15.14 17.52
C SER A 173 -2.88 -15.12 16.12
N ASN A 174 -2.33 -14.33 15.19
CA ASN A 174 -2.73 -14.26 13.79
C ASN A 174 -1.83 -15.12 12.88
N GLY A 175 -0.87 -15.86 13.45
CA GLY A 175 0.08 -16.69 12.72
C GLY A 175 1.24 -15.93 12.07
N LEU A 176 1.41 -14.64 12.36
CA LEU A 176 2.49 -13.82 11.82
C LEU A 176 3.81 -14.10 12.52
N GLN A 177 4.89 -14.20 11.75
CA GLN A 177 6.21 -14.46 12.33
C GLN A 177 6.73 -13.24 13.09
N GLN A 178 7.27 -13.47 14.27
CA GLN A 178 7.87 -12.44 15.12
C GLN A 178 9.04 -13.03 15.90
N LYS A 179 9.93 -12.18 16.42
CA LYS A 179 11.00 -12.58 17.33
C LYS A 179 10.72 -12.05 18.72
N LEU A 180 10.79 -12.92 19.73
CA LEU A 180 10.81 -12.53 21.14
C LEU A 180 12.26 -12.28 21.55
N VAL A 181 12.56 -11.05 21.94
CA VAL A 181 13.88 -10.64 22.40
C VAL A 181 13.81 -10.40 23.89
N THR A 182 14.75 -10.97 24.63
CA THR A 182 14.92 -10.68 26.06
C THR A 182 16.22 -9.92 26.24
N CYS A 183 16.14 -8.74 26.84
CA CYS A 183 17.27 -7.86 27.10
C CYS A 183 17.38 -7.59 28.60
N ARG A 184 18.61 -7.48 29.11
CA ARG A 184 18.86 -7.12 30.50
C ARG A 184 19.10 -5.63 30.60
N LEU A 185 18.25 -4.92 31.33
CA LEU A 185 18.42 -3.50 31.59
C LEU A 185 19.65 -3.25 32.49
N SER A 186 20.16 -2.02 32.48
CA SER A 186 21.24 -1.57 33.38
C SER A 186 20.88 -1.73 34.87
N THR A 187 19.58 -1.78 35.18
CA THR A 187 19.03 -2.06 36.51
C THR A 187 19.08 -3.55 36.91
N GLY A 188 19.54 -4.43 36.02
CA GLY A 188 19.59 -5.88 36.23
C GLY A 188 18.28 -6.62 35.97
N ILE A 189 17.25 -5.92 35.49
CA ILE A 189 15.93 -6.49 35.19
C ILE A 189 15.92 -7.01 33.76
N ASP A 190 15.51 -8.27 33.58
CA ASP A 190 15.30 -8.86 32.26
C ASP A 190 13.92 -8.46 31.72
N VAL A 191 13.89 -7.86 30.52
CA VAL A 191 12.68 -7.40 29.85
C VAL A 191 12.56 -8.07 28.49
N SER A 192 11.36 -8.57 28.20
CA SER A 192 11.04 -9.19 26.92
C SER A 192 10.19 -8.29 26.04
N VAL A 193 10.56 -8.15 24.77
CA VAL A 193 9.86 -7.40 23.74
C VAL A 193 9.69 -8.23 22.47
N TYR A 194 8.73 -7.86 21.63
CA TYR A 194 8.48 -8.57 20.37
C TYR A 194 8.78 -7.69 19.17
N VAL A 195 9.50 -8.23 18.18
CA VAL A 195 9.85 -7.57 16.91
C VAL A 195 9.20 -8.29 15.75
N ARG A 196 8.54 -7.56 14.84
CA ARG A 196 7.81 -8.13 13.69
C ARG A 196 8.01 -7.29 12.41
N LYS A 197 8.11 -7.96 11.25
CA LYS A 197 8.12 -7.32 9.92
C LYS A 197 6.75 -6.68 9.61
N MET A 198 6.74 -5.49 8.99
CA MET A 198 5.49 -4.81 8.60
C MET A 198 5.03 -5.09 7.16
N GLY A 199 5.88 -5.72 6.34
CA GLY A 199 5.52 -6.25 5.02
C GLY A 199 4.62 -7.48 5.10
N ILE A 200 4.01 -7.86 3.97
CA ILE A 200 3.16 -9.05 3.87
C ILE A 200 4.05 -10.28 4.02
N ASP A 201 3.90 -11.02 5.13
CA ASP A 201 4.41 -12.39 5.27
C ASP A 201 3.66 -13.25 4.23
N ASN A 202 4.29 -13.48 3.07
CA ASN A 202 3.68 -14.20 1.95
C ASN A 202 3.72 -15.74 2.15
N HIS A 203 3.38 -16.21 3.35
CA HIS A 203 3.26 -17.62 3.68
C HIS A 203 2.04 -17.92 4.55
N HIS A 204 0.85 -17.60 4.04
CA HIS A 204 -0.38 -18.25 4.50
C HIS A 204 -1.28 -18.58 3.32
N LYS A 205 -1.13 -19.82 2.82
CA LYS A 205 -2.27 -20.57 2.29
C LYS A 205 -3.34 -20.53 3.39
N LYS A 206 -4.42 -19.79 3.17
CA LYS A 206 -5.63 -19.88 3.99
C LYS A 206 -6.12 -21.32 3.95
N LEU A 207 -5.81 -22.10 4.99
CA LEU A 207 -6.65 -23.24 5.34
C LEU A 207 -7.93 -22.67 5.96
N PRO A 208 -9.13 -23.06 5.49
CA PRO A 208 -10.38 -22.59 6.08
C PRO A 208 -10.45 -23.05 7.53
N SER A 209 -10.69 -22.08 8.42
CA SER A 209 -10.97 -22.30 9.84
C SER A 209 -12.18 -23.23 9.98
N LYS A 210 -12.00 -24.35 10.67
CA LYS A 210 -13.07 -25.22 11.16
C LYS A 210 -13.94 -24.47 12.17
N ARG A 211 -14.86 -23.63 11.71
CA ARG A 211 -16.03 -23.16 12.48
C ARG A 211 -17.13 -22.80 11.49
N ASP A 212 -17.74 -23.83 10.93
CA ASP A 212 -19.10 -23.78 10.38
C ASP A 212 -19.74 -25.14 10.69
N LEU A 213 -20.21 -25.28 11.93
CA LEU A 213 -21.29 -26.19 12.26
C LEU A 213 -22.47 -25.31 12.65
N PRO A 214 -23.57 -25.29 11.87
CA PRO A 214 -24.84 -24.82 12.36
C PRO A 214 -25.42 -25.86 13.31
N GLU A 215 -25.61 -25.47 14.57
CA GLU A 215 -26.46 -26.17 15.52
C GLU A 215 -27.94 -25.92 15.19
N GLU A 216 -28.70 -27.01 15.32
CA GLU A 216 -30.15 -27.15 15.44
C GLU A 216 -31.02 -26.93 14.19
N ASP A 217 -31.52 -28.05 13.65
CA ASP A 217 -32.97 -28.20 13.56
C ASP A 217 -33.40 -29.58 14.07
N LYS A 218 -34.45 -29.58 14.90
CA LYS A 218 -35.04 -30.74 15.56
C LYS A 218 -36.11 -31.32 14.64
N THR A 219 -35.87 -32.48 14.05
CA THR A 219 -36.97 -33.41 13.74
C THR A 219 -36.58 -34.85 14.01
N LEU A 220 -37.46 -35.44 14.81
CA LEU A 220 -37.62 -36.83 15.19
C LEU A 220 -37.54 -37.76 13.96
N ASP A 221 -36.68 -38.79 13.98
CA ASP A 221 -37.17 -40.13 13.65
C ASP A 221 -36.32 -41.27 14.23
N THR A 222 -37.02 -41.98 15.12
CA THR A 222 -36.80 -43.27 15.76
C THR A 222 -36.13 -44.32 14.87
N PHE A 223 -35.00 -44.91 15.30
CA PHE A 223 -34.81 -46.38 15.23
C PHE A 223 -33.90 -46.87 16.37
N LYS A 224 -34.51 -47.66 17.26
CA LYS A 224 -33.89 -48.49 18.29
C LYS A 224 -32.93 -49.49 17.65
N ASN A 225 -31.82 -49.84 18.31
CA ASN A 225 -31.19 -51.18 18.35
C ASN A 225 -30.09 -51.14 19.43
N LYS A 226 -30.33 -51.65 20.64
CA LYS A 226 -30.19 -53.06 21.07
C LYS A 226 -28.78 -53.64 20.80
N LYS A 227 -27.95 -53.46 21.82
CA LYS A 227 -26.78 -54.26 22.25
C LYS A 227 -26.73 -55.67 21.62
N LEU A 228 -25.79 -55.89 20.71
CA LEU A 228 -25.24 -57.22 20.39
C LEU A 228 -23.72 -57.07 20.11
N LYS A 229 -22.94 -57.90 20.79
CA LYS A 229 -21.51 -58.15 20.53
C LYS A 229 -21.36 -58.82 19.16
N MET A 230 -20.29 -58.51 18.41
CA MET A 230 -19.37 -59.41 17.67
C MET A 230 -18.39 -58.57 16.80
N ASP A 231 -17.12 -58.98 16.75
CA ASP A 231 -15.99 -58.35 16.04
C ASP A 231 -16.14 -58.23 14.51
N PRO A 232 -15.47 -57.24 13.89
CA PRO A 232 -14.54 -57.55 12.81
C PRO A 232 -13.28 -56.64 12.81
N GLU A 233 -12.11 -57.22 13.07
CA GLU A 233 -10.83 -56.49 13.08
C GLU A 233 -9.99 -56.64 11.80
N VAL A 234 -10.50 -57.30 10.74
CA VAL A 234 -9.68 -57.67 9.56
C VAL A 234 -9.90 -56.77 8.32
N GLU A 235 -11.03 -56.03 8.19
CA GLU A 235 -11.29 -55.20 6.99
C GLU A 235 -10.68 -53.78 7.03
N LYS A 236 -10.22 -53.30 8.19
CA LYS A 236 -9.73 -51.92 8.35
C LYS A 236 -8.30 -51.72 7.84
N ASP A 237 -7.51 -52.79 7.75
CA ASP A 237 -6.06 -52.70 7.49
C ASP A 237 -5.75 -52.58 5.98
N ASP A 238 -6.57 -53.19 5.12
CA ASP A 238 -6.44 -53.08 3.66
C ASP A 238 -6.90 -51.71 3.13
N ALA A 239 -7.96 -51.14 3.73
CA ALA A 239 -8.40 -49.78 3.42
C ALA A 239 -7.34 -48.72 3.81
N LEU A 240 -6.64 -48.93 4.93
CA LEU A 240 -5.55 -48.05 5.37
C LEU A 240 -4.33 -48.13 4.43
N LYS A 241 -4.00 -49.32 3.93
CA LYS A 241 -2.93 -49.51 2.93
C LYS A 241 -3.27 -48.85 1.60
N ALA A 242 -4.50 -49.00 1.11
CA ALA A 242 -4.95 -48.36 -0.12
C ALA A 242 -4.88 -46.81 -0.05
N LEU A 243 -5.27 -46.24 1.10
CA LEU A 243 -5.19 -44.79 1.32
C LEU A 243 -3.74 -44.29 1.36
N ARG A 244 -2.83 -45.03 2.00
CA ARG A 244 -1.39 -44.70 2.01
C ARG A 244 -0.80 -44.75 0.61
N MET A 245 -1.12 -45.78 -0.17
CA MET A 245 -0.64 -45.91 -1.55
C MET A 245 -1.14 -44.76 -2.43
N LYS A 246 -2.40 -44.35 -2.29
CA LYS A 246 -2.97 -43.20 -3.00
C LYS A 246 -2.26 -41.88 -2.64
N HIS A 247 -2.03 -41.64 -1.34
CA HIS A 247 -1.31 -40.46 -0.87
C HIS A 247 0.16 -40.43 -1.34
N GLU A 248 0.81 -41.60 -1.43
CA GLU A 248 2.18 -41.72 -1.96
C GLU A 248 2.25 -41.37 -3.45
N ILE A 249 1.23 -41.79 -4.23
CA ILE A 249 1.11 -41.45 -5.66
C ILE A 249 0.86 -39.96 -5.83
N GLU A 250 -0.06 -39.37 -5.05
CA GLU A 250 -0.34 -37.93 -5.06
C GLU A 250 0.91 -37.11 -4.72
N LYS A 251 1.69 -37.51 -3.71
CA LYS A 251 2.98 -36.87 -3.38
C LYS A 251 3.97 -36.91 -4.53
N LYS A 252 4.09 -38.05 -5.24
CA LYS A 252 4.99 -38.16 -6.40
C LYS A 252 4.56 -37.27 -7.56
N VAL A 253 3.26 -37.12 -7.78
CA VAL A 253 2.72 -36.20 -8.80
C VAL A 253 3.04 -34.75 -8.42
N HIS A 254 2.77 -34.34 -7.18
CA HIS A 254 3.11 -33.00 -6.70
C HIS A 254 4.60 -32.70 -6.74
N LEU A 255 5.46 -33.68 -6.45
CA LEU A 255 6.91 -33.50 -6.51
C LEU A 255 7.37 -33.17 -7.94
N LYS A 256 6.87 -33.89 -8.94
CA LYS A 256 7.17 -33.63 -10.36
C LYS A 256 6.64 -32.27 -10.82
N GLU A 257 5.47 -31.87 -10.34
CA GLU A 257 4.89 -30.56 -10.66
C GLU A 257 5.72 -29.41 -10.05
N ILE A 258 6.18 -29.56 -8.81
CA ILE A 258 7.09 -28.59 -8.17
C ILE A 258 8.40 -28.48 -8.96
N GLU A 259 8.97 -29.60 -9.40
CA GLU A 259 10.20 -29.61 -10.19
C GLU A 259 10.01 -28.87 -11.53
N ALA A 260 8.91 -29.13 -12.23
CA ALA A 260 8.58 -28.45 -13.48
C ALA A 260 8.34 -26.94 -13.28
N LEU A 261 7.67 -26.55 -12.19
CA LEU A 261 7.47 -25.13 -11.84
C LEU A 261 8.79 -24.43 -11.53
N ASN A 262 9.71 -25.09 -10.81
CA ASN A 262 11.02 -24.55 -10.52
C ASN A 262 11.87 -24.35 -11.79
N GLN A 263 11.79 -25.27 -12.77
CA GLN A 263 12.47 -25.10 -14.05
C GLN A 263 11.92 -23.90 -14.82
N ARG A 264 10.59 -23.76 -14.90
CA ARG A 264 9.94 -22.59 -15.54
C ARG A 264 10.28 -21.27 -14.87
N LEU A 265 10.41 -21.25 -13.54
CA LEU A 265 10.83 -20.07 -12.80
C LEU A 265 12.26 -19.67 -13.18
N LYS A 266 13.19 -20.63 -13.23
CA LYS A 266 14.58 -20.36 -13.66
C LYS A 266 14.66 -19.83 -15.09
N GLU A 267 13.86 -20.39 -16.00
CA GLU A 267 13.80 -19.92 -17.39
C GLU A 267 13.31 -18.47 -17.47
N ARG A 268 12.25 -18.12 -16.71
CA ARG A 268 11.74 -16.74 -16.63
C ARG A 268 12.74 -15.78 -16.01
N GLU A 269 13.43 -16.19 -14.95
CA GLU A 269 14.48 -15.37 -14.32
C GLU A 269 15.62 -15.07 -15.31
N LEU A 270 16.00 -16.06 -16.12
CA LEU A 270 17.02 -15.87 -17.15
C LEU A 270 16.53 -14.95 -18.29
N GLU A 271 15.28 -15.11 -18.73
CA GLU A 271 14.66 -14.25 -19.73
C GLU A 271 14.59 -12.78 -19.27
N GLN A 272 14.16 -12.56 -18.02
CA GLN A 272 14.15 -11.24 -17.41
C GLN A 272 15.55 -10.62 -17.32
N LEU A 273 16.56 -11.43 -16.99
CA LEU A 273 17.94 -10.95 -16.92
C LEU A 273 18.44 -10.49 -18.30
N ASN A 274 18.15 -11.25 -19.35
CA ASN A 274 18.50 -10.88 -20.72
C ASN A 274 17.77 -9.62 -21.18
N GLU A 275 16.49 -9.45 -20.81
CA GLU A 275 15.73 -8.25 -21.13
C GLU A 275 16.30 -7.01 -20.43
N ILE A 276 16.66 -7.13 -19.14
CA ILE A 276 17.34 -6.07 -18.39
C ILE A 276 18.67 -5.70 -19.05
N GLU A 277 19.46 -6.68 -19.48
CA GLU A 277 20.72 -6.42 -20.17
C GLU A 277 20.52 -5.66 -21.49
N ALA A 278 19.54 -6.07 -22.31
CA ALA A 278 19.21 -5.38 -23.56
C ALA A 278 18.73 -3.94 -23.32
N LEU A 279 17.89 -3.73 -22.29
CA LEU A 279 17.44 -2.38 -21.90
C LEU A 279 18.60 -1.50 -21.44
N ASN A 280 19.55 -2.05 -20.67
CA ASN A 280 20.74 -1.32 -20.23
C ASN A 280 21.63 -0.91 -21.41
N GLN A 281 21.81 -1.78 -22.40
CA GLN A 281 22.55 -1.45 -23.62
C GLN A 281 21.87 -0.29 -24.38
N ARG A 282 20.55 -0.35 -24.53
CA ARG A 282 19.78 0.71 -25.21
C ARG A 282 19.82 2.04 -24.45
N LEU A 283 19.79 2.01 -23.11
CA LEU A 283 19.95 3.22 -22.29
C LEU A 283 21.32 3.86 -22.52
N LYS A 284 22.39 3.05 -22.59
CA LYS A 284 23.74 3.54 -22.86
C LYS A 284 23.86 4.18 -24.26
N GLU A 285 23.20 3.61 -25.27
CA GLU A 285 23.15 4.20 -26.61
C GLU A 285 22.41 5.55 -26.60
N ASN A 286 21.26 5.61 -25.93
CA ASN A 286 20.50 6.86 -25.80
C ASN A 286 21.29 7.94 -25.04
N GLU A 287 22.06 7.58 -24.01
CA GLU A 287 22.93 8.51 -23.29
C GLU A 287 23.99 9.13 -24.22
N LEU A 288 24.62 8.32 -25.08
CA LEU A 288 25.59 8.80 -26.07
C LEU A 288 24.94 9.72 -27.11
N GLU A 289 23.73 9.39 -27.56
CA GLU A 289 22.97 10.23 -28.50
C GLU A 289 22.60 11.58 -27.89
N ILE A 290 22.15 11.59 -26.63
CA ILE A 290 21.84 12.82 -25.89
C ILE A 290 23.10 13.69 -25.77
N GLU A 291 24.25 13.11 -25.47
CA GLU A 291 25.49 13.86 -25.34
C GLU A 291 25.94 14.48 -26.67
N SER A 292 25.83 13.72 -27.76
CA SER A 292 26.06 14.23 -29.13
C SER A 292 25.13 15.39 -29.49
N MET A 293 23.84 15.27 -29.19
CA MET A 293 22.86 16.34 -29.43
C MET A 293 23.16 17.61 -28.61
N LYS A 294 23.58 17.46 -27.35
CA LYS A 294 23.98 18.60 -26.50
C LYS A 294 25.19 19.33 -27.10
N GLU A 295 26.19 18.60 -27.56
CA GLU A 295 27.38 19.19 -28.18
C GLU A 295 27.04 19.95 -29.46
N GLN A 296 26.14 19.39 -30.29
CA GLN A 296 25.63 20.09 -31.48
C GLN A 296 24.88 21.38 -31.12
N LEU A 297 24.00 21.35 -30.11
CA LEU A 297 23.29 22.53 -29.63
C LEU A 297 24.23 23.60 -29.08
N LEU A 298 25.25 23.19 -28.33
CA LEU A 298 26.26 24.11 -27.79
C LEU A 298 27.04 24.80 -28.91
N ASN A 299 27.47 24.02 -29.91
CA ASN A 299 28.17 24.55 -31.08
C ASN A 299 27.29 25.50 -31.90
N GLN A 300 26.00 25.20 -32.05
CA GLN A 300 25.07 26.09 -32.73
C GLN A 300 24.91 27.42 -31.97
N ARG A 301 24.71 27.37 -30.65
CA ARG A 301 24.60 28.58 -29.83
C ARG A 301 25.87 29.43 -29.88
N SER A 302 27.06 28.80 -29.88
CA SER A 302 28.32 29.51 -30.03
C SER A 302 28.37 30.28 -31.35
N LYS A 303 28.04 29.63 -32.47
CA LYS A 303 28.00 30.26 -33.79
C LYS A 303 27.01 31.43 -33.86
N GLU A 304 25.83 31.28 -33.27
CA GLU A 304 24.84 32.36 -33.21
C GLU A 304 25.39 33.57 -32.42
N SER A 305 26.03 33.32 -31.27
CA SER A 305 26.63 34.39 -30.46
C SER A 305 27.81 35.08 -31.17
N GLU A 306 28.61 34.35 -31.95
CA GLU A 306 29.71 34.92 -32.73
C GLU A 306 29.19 35.86 -33.82
N LEU A 307 28.12 35.49 -34.52
CA LEU A 307 27.47 36.32 -35.53
C LEU A 307 26.88 37.59 -34.91
N GLU A 308 26.26 37.48 -33.74
CA GLU A 308 25.71 38.62 -33.01
C GLU A 308 26.82 39.59 -32.58
N ILE A 309 27.92 39.08 -32.01
CA ILE A 309 29.09 39.88 -31.62
C ILE A 309 29.67 40.61 -32.83
N GLU A 310 29.82 39.94 -33.99
CA GLU A 310 30.38 40.57 -35.18
C GLU A 310 29.45 41.66 -35.74
N SER A 311 28.13 41.45 -35.69
CA SER A 311 27.14 42.47 -36.04
C SER A 311 27.26 43.72 -35.15
N ILE A 312 27.39 43.53 -33.83
CA ILE A 312 27.55 44.64 -32.88
C ILE A 312 28.88 45.38 -33.12
N LYS A 313 29.97 44.66 -33.38
CA LYS A 313 31.27 45.27 -33.71
C LYS A 313 31.18 46.14 -34.96
N GLU A 314 30.47 45.68 -35.99
CA GLU A 314 30.28 46.46 -37.21
C GLU A 314 29.46 47.74 -36.97
N GLN A 315 28.44 47.69 -36.11
CA GLN A 315 27.69 48.88 -35.71
C GLN A 315 28.57 49.87 -34.93
N LEU A 316 29.42 49.38 -34.03
CA LEU A 316 30.39 50.22 -33.29
C LEU A 316 31.38 50.90 -34.24
N ARG A 317 31.93 50.18 -35.22
CA ARG A 317 32.83 50.76 -36.25
C ARG A 317 32.17 51.94 -36.99
N LYS A 318 30.89 51.81 -37.35
CA LYS A 318 30.12 52.88 -37.99
C LYS A 318 29.92 54.07 -37.06
N LYS A 319 29.61 53.83 -35.78
CA LYS A 319 29.45 54.89 -34.78
C LYS A 319 30.74 55.63 -34.49
N ASP A 320 31.88 54.94 -34.41
CA ASP A 320 33.18 55.57 -34.24
C ASP A 320 33.54 56.47 -35.43
N PHE A 321 33.17 56.06 -36.65
CA PHE A 321 33.33 56.90 -37.84
C PHE A 321 32.48 58.18 -37.77
N GLU A 322 31.21 58.09 -37.37
CA GLU A 322 30.33 59.24 -37.13
C GLU A 322 30.92 60.19 -36.09
N ILE A 323 31.35 59.66 -34.93
CA ILE A 323 31.98 60.42 -33.85
C ILE A 323 33.22 61.15 -34.35
N ASN A 324 34.10 60.47 -35.09
CA ASN A 324 35.29 61.09 -35.66
C ASN A 324 34.97 62.23 -36.62
N ASN A 325 33.93 62.10 -37.44
CA ASN A 325 33.48 63.19 -38.31
C ASN A 325 32.94 64.38 -37.52
N LEU A 326 32.16 64.13 -36.46
CA LEU A 326 31.68 65.18 -35.56
C LEU A 326 32.84 65.89 -34.85
N HIS A 327 33.84 65.16 -34.36
CA HIS A 327 35.05 65.74 -33.78
C HIS A 327 35.76 66.69 -34.75
N ARG A 328 35.94 66.29 -36.02
CA ARG A 328 36.52 67.17 -37.06
C ARG A 328 35.69 68.44 -37.28
N MET A 329 34.37 68.34 -37.30
CA MET A 329 33.48 69.50 -37.44
C MET A 329 33.63 70.46 -36.26
N VAL A 330 33.63 69.94 -35.03
CA VAL A 330 33.81 70.74 -33.81
C VAL A 330 35.16 71.45 -33.81
N ASP A 331 36.24 70.77 -34.19
CA ASP A 331 37.58 71.37 -34.28
C ASP A 331 37.64 72.51 -35.29
N ASN A 332 36.97 72.36 -36.44
CA ASN A 332 36.87 73.42 -37.44
C ASN A 332 36.11 74.65 -36.92
N ILE A 333 35.03 74.44 -36.16
CA ILE A 333 34.27 75.54 -35.52
C ILE A 333 35.16 76.25 -34.49
N LYS A 334 35.84 75.49 -33.62
CA LYS A 334 36.77 76.05 -32.62
C LYS A 334 37.89 76.89 -33.25
N LYS A 335 38.44 76.46 -34.38
CA LYS A 335 39.47 77.23 -35.13
C LYS A 335 38.93 78.57 -35.64
N ARG A 336 37.66 78.63 -36.08
CA ARG A 336 37.02 79.86 -36.57
C ARG A 336 36.68 80.86 -35.47
N GLN A 337 36.49 80.39 -34.23
CA GLN A 337 36.15 81.23 -33.07
C GLN A 337 37.38 81.79 -32.32
N LYS A 338 38.61 81.42 -32.70
CA LYS A 338 39.80 82.03 -32.09
C LYS A 338 39.88 83.51 -32.48
N PRO A 339 40.00 84.43 -31.51
CA PRO A 339 40.09 85.86 -31.81
C PRO A 339 41.36 86.14 -32.61
N ARG A 340 41.22 86.87 -33.73
CA ARG A 340 42.36 87.44 -34.46
C ARG A 340 42.98 88.49 -33.55
N LYS A 341 44.17 88.20 -33.03
CA LYS A 341 45.02 89.20 -32.36
C LYS A 341 45.61 90.15 -33.37
#